data_AF-A0A971UXR7-F1
#
_entry.id   AF-A0A971UXR7-F1
#
_cell.length_a   1.000
_cell.length_b   1.000
_cell.length_c   1.000
_cell.angle_alpha   90.00
_cell.angle_beta   90.00
_cell.angle_gamma   90.00
#
_symmetry.space_group_name_H-M   'P 1'
#
loop_
_entity.id
_entity.type
_entity.pdbx_description
1 polymer ?
#
loop_
_entity_poly.entity_id
_entity_poly.type
_entity_poly.pdbx_seq_one_letter_code
_entity_poly.pdbx_strand_id
1 'polypeptide(L)' 'MPTTLVVVIVEIIFIIIDLIPQYKNKEWGSFFLSAALLLVALVFVFLFESKIQIPAPTDYIEKVYTFILGLEQK' A
#
# COMPACT_ATOMS: atom_id res chain seq x y z
N MET A 1 5.97 4.47 13.26
CA MET A 1 5.22 4.63 14.53
C MET A 1 4.16 5.73 14.47
N PRO A 2 4.45 7.02 14.20
CA PRO A 2 3.40 8.04 14.14
C PRO A 2 2.49 7.88 12.91
N THR A 3 3.06 7.44 11.79
CA THR A 3 2.36 7.20 10.52
C THR A 3 1.32 6.09 10.62
N THR A 4 1.65 4.95 11.24
CA THR A 4 0.66 3.87 11.44
C THR A 4 -0.51 4.32 12.31
N LEU A 5 -0.26 5.08 13.38
CA LEU A 5 -1.36 5.60 14.22
C LEU A 5 -2.31 6.50 13.44
N VAL A 6 -1.78 7.39 12.59
CA VAL A 6 -2.60 8.25 11.73
C VAL A 6 -3.41 7.43 10.74
N VAL A 7 -2.80 6.43 10.12
CA VAL A 7 -3.48 5.54 9.17
C VAL A 7 -4.63 4.81 9.85
N VAL A 8 -4.39 4.21 11.03
CA VAL A 8 -5.44 3.48 11.78
C VAL A 8 -6.62 4.39 12.13
N ILE A 9 -6.37 5.64 12.53
CA ILE A 9 -7.45 6.61 12.83
C ILE A 9 -8.27 6.90 11.57
N VAL A 10 -7.60 7.15 10.44
CA VAL A 10 -8.27 7.42 9.15
C VAL A 10 -9.07 6.20 8.69
N GLU A 11 -8.54 4.99 8.88
CA GLU A 11 -9.21 3.74 8.56
C GLU A 11 -10.50 3.55 9.35
N ILE A 12 -10.45 3.81 10.66
CA ILE A 12 -11.63 3.73 11.54
C ILE A 12 -12.72 4.70 11.06
N ILE A 13 -12.34 5.93 10.68
CA ILE A 13 -13.28 6.92 10.14
C ILE A 13 -13.91 6.42 8.83
N PHE A 14 -13.10 5.86 7.93
CA PHE A 14 -13.58 5.27 6.67
C PHE A 14 -14.53 4.09 6.91
N ILE A 15 -14.23 3.22 7.87
CA ILE A 15 -15.10 2.11 8.24
C ILE A 15 -16.48 2.64 8.68
N ILE A 16 -16.50 3.71 9.49
CA ILE A 16 -17.75 4.27 10.01
C ILE A 16 -18.57 4.98 8.92
N ILE A 17 -17.93 5.78 8.08
CA ILE A 17 -18.61 6.64 7.10
C ILE A 17 -18.98 5.89 5.82
N ASP A 18 -18.17 4.90 5.41
CA ASP A 18 -18.33 4.22 4.13
C ASP A 18 -18.73 2.75 4.31
N LEU A 19 -17.91 1.99 5.02
CA LEU A 19 -18.05 0.54 5.10
C LEU A 19 -19.31 0.09 5.85
N ILE A 20 -19.67 0.76 6.94
CA ILE A 20 -20.90 0.48 7.70
C ILE A 20 -22.15 0.79 6.87
N PRO A 21 -22.30 1.98 6.23
CA PRO A 21 -23.42 2.25 5.35
C PRO A 21 -23.52 1.29 4.17
N GLN A 22 -22.40 0.96 3.51
CA GLN A 22 -22.40 0.00 2.39
C GLN A 22 -22.88 -1.39 2.82
N TYR A 23 -22.44 -1.86 4.00
CA TYR A 23 -22.94 -3.12 4.57
C TYR A 23 -24.44 -3.06 4.86
N LYS A 24 -24.91 -1.95 5.46
CA LYS A 24 -26.35 -1.76 5.75
C LYS A 24 -27.21 -1.68 4.49
N ASN A 25 -26.71 -1.01 3.45
CA ASN A 25 -27.38 -0.84 2.17
C ASN A 25 -27.28 -2.09 1.27
N LYS A 26 -26.60 -3.15 1.74
CA LYS A 26 -26.36 -4.41 1.00
C LYS A 26 -25.64 -4.18 -0.33
N GLU A 27 -24.81 -3.15 -0.41
CA GLU A 27 -23.95 -2.86 -1.55
C GLU A 27 -22.70 -3.74 -1.48
N TRP A 28 -22.88 -5.06 -1.62
CA TRP A 28 -21.83 -6.04 -1.38
C TRP A 28 -20.61 -5.84 -2.28
N GLY A 29 -20.81 -5.46 -3.55
CA GLY A 29 -19.72 -5.19 -4.48
C GLY A 29 -18.81 -4.06 -3.99
N SER A 30 -19.41 -2.91 -3.65
CA SER A 30 -18.69 -1.76 -3.09
C SER A 30 -18.07 -2.10 -1.75
N PHE A 31 -18.80 -2.78 -0.87
CA PHE A 31 -18.33 -3.18 0.47
C PHE A 31 -17.07 -4.05 0.40
N PHE A 32 -17.09 -5.11 -0.41
CA PHE A 32 -15.93 -6.01 -0.54
C PHE A 32 -14.75 -5.31 -1.21
N LEU A 33 -15.01 -4.45 -2.20
CA LEU A 33 -13.96 -3.66 -2.84
C LEU A 33 -13.29 -2.71 -1.84
N SER A 34 -14.08 -1.89 -1.15
CA SER A 34 -13.58 -0.96 -0.14
C SER A 34 -12.85 -1.68 0.99
N ALA A 35 -13.40 -2.80 1.49
CA ALA A 35 -12.76 -3.59 2.55
C ALA A 35 -11.42 -4.19 2.11
N ALA A 36 -11.34 -4.71 0.87
CA ALA A 36 -10.09 -5.22 0.31
C ALA A 36 -9.05 -4.11 0.14
N LEU A 37 -9.45 -2.92 -0.33
CA LEU A 37 -8.58 -1.76 -0.46
C LEU A 37 -8.01 -1.30 0.88
N LEU A 38 -8.85 -1.23 1.92
CA LEU A 38 -8.41 -0.88 3.27
C LEU A 38 -7.36 -1.88 3.79
N LEU A 39 -7.65 -3.18 3.63
CA LEU A 39 -6.73 -4.25 4.06
C LEU A 39 -5.39 -4.18 3.31
N VAL A 40 -5.41 -3.91 2.01
CA VAL A 40 -4.20 -3.70 1.20
C VAL A 40 -3.42 -2.47 1.68
N ALA A 41 -4.10 -1.36 1.97
CA ALA A 41 -3.46 -0.16 2.49
C ALA A 41 -2.75 -0.42 3.82
N LEU A 42 -3.37 -1.19 4.72
CA LEU A 42 -2.77 -1.57 6.00
C LEU A 42 -1.51 -2.43 5.81
N VAL A 43 -1.52 -3.37 4.86
CA VAL A 43 -0.32 -4.16 4.49
C VAL A 43 0.80 -3.25 3.98
N PHE A 44 0.48 -2.28 3.11
CA PHE A 44 1.49 -1.33 2.61
C PHE A 44 2.12 -0.51 3.73
N VAL A 45 1.31 -0.01 4.66
CA VAL A 45 1.81 0.78 5.79
C VAL A 45 2.73 -0.06 6.68
N PHE A 46 2.37 -1.32 6.90
CA PHE A 46 3.23 -2.26 7.63
C PHE A 46 4.55 -2.56 6.88
N LEU A 47 4.49 -2.73 5.56
CA LEU A 47 5.69 -2.92 4.71
C LEU A 47 6.61 -1.69 4.76
N PHE A 48 6.06 -0.48 4.66
CA PHE A 48 6.84 0.76 4.75
C PHE A 48 7.48 0.96 6.12
N GLU A 49 6.78 0.65 7.21
CA GLU A 49 7.35 0.77 8.56
C GLU A 49 8.38 -0.32 8.87
N SER A 50 8.29 -1.49 8.22
CA SER A 50 9.24 -2.58 8.41
C SER A 50 10.65 -2.27 7.89
N LYS A 51 10.91 -1.04 7.39
CA LYS A 51 12.19 -0.61 6.81
C LYS A 51 12.76 -1.60 5.80
N ILE A 52 11.88 -2.37 5.15
CA ILE A 52 12.25 -3.12 3.97
C ILE A 52 12.60 -2.02 2.97
N GLN A 53 13.90 -1.88 2.66
CA GLN A 53 14.34 -0.99 1.61
C GLN A 53 13.65 -1.50 0.35
N ILE A 54 12.56 -0.84 -0.05
CA ILE A 54 11.94 -1.11 -1.34
C ILE A 54 12.96 -0.52 -2.32
N PRO A 55 13.73 -1.35 -3.04
CA PRO A 55 14.66 -0.84 -4.03
C PRO A 55 13.90 0.11 -4.95
N ALA A 56 14.46 1.29 -5.15
CA ALA A 56 13.83 2.28 -5.99
C ALA A 56 13.70 1.67 -7.41
N PRO A 57 12.65 2.02 -8.18
CA PRO A 57 12.54 1.57 -9.57
C PRO A 57 13.80 1.88 -10.38
N THR A 58 14.49 2.97 -10.04
CA THR A 58 15.79 3.35 -10.57
C THR A 58 16.87 2.29 -10.35
N ASP A 59 16.87 1.56 -9.24
CA ASP A 59 17.88 0.54 -8.94
C ASP A 59 17.72 -0.67 -9.89
N TYR A 60 16.49 -0.96 -10.31
CA TYR A 60 16.22 -1.99 -11.32
C TYR A 60 16.54 -1.50 -12.73
N ILE A 61 16.20 -0.25 -13.03
CA ILE A 61 16.52 0.37 -14.31
C ILE A 61 18.03 0.46 -14.48
N GLU A 62 18.78 0.86 -13.45
CA GLU A 62 20.23 0.89 -13.44
C GLU A 62 20.80 -0.50 -13.75
N LYS A 63 20.36 -1.57 -13.07
CA LYS A 63 20.78 -2.94 -13.40
C LYS A 63 20.53 -3.33 -14.86
N VAL A 64 19.39 -2.95 -15.43
CA VAL A 64 19.08 -3.24 -16.84
C VAL A 64 19.96 -2.42 -17.79
N TYR A 65 20.16 -1.13 -17.50
CA TYR A 65 21.06 -0.26 -18.29
C TYR A 65 22.50 -0.76 -18.23
N THR A 66 22.99 -1.11 -17.05
CA THR A 66 24.35 -1.65 -16.84
C THR A 66 24.53 -3.00 -17.55
N PHE A 67 23.50 -3.86 -17.56
CA PHE A 67 23.51 -5.13 -18.27
C PHE A 67 23.49 -4.97 -19.80
N ILE A 68 22.70 -4.02 -20.33
CA ILE A 68 22.59 -3.77 -21.78
C ILE A 68 23.81 -3.01 -22.32
N LEU A 69 24.32 -2.03 -21.57
CA LEU A 69 25.49 -1.22 -21.97
C LEU A 69 26.83 -1.87 -21.61
N GLY A 70 26.84 -2.99 -20.89
CA GLY A 70 28.07 -3.70 -20.51
C GLY A 70 29.02 -2.89 -19.64
N LEU A 71 28.50 -1.89 -18.91
CA LEU A 71 29.29 -1.08 -17.99
C LEU A 71 29.48 -1.85 -16.68
N GLU A 72 30.26 -2.93 -16.69
CA GLU A 72 30.74 -3.52 -15.44
C GLU A 72 31.46 -2.41 -14.64
N GLN A 73 30.83 -1.95 -13.57
CA GLN A 73 31.47 -1.02 -12.64
C GLN A 73 32.63 -1.79 -11.98
N LYS A 74 33.85 -1.42 -12.39
CA LYS A 74 35.09 -1.73 -11.68
C LYS A 74 35.21 -0.87 -10.42
#